data_AF-A0A3M1ZP62-F1
#
_entry.id   AF-A0A3M1ZP62-F1
#
_cell.length_a   1.000
_cell.length_b   1.000
_cell.length_c   1.000
_cell.angle_alpha   90.00
_cell.angle_beta   90.00
_cell.angle_gamma   90.00
#
_symmetry.space_group_name_H-M   'P 1'
#
loop_
_entity.id
_entity.type
_entity.pdbx_description
1 polymer ?
#
loop_
_entity_poly.entity_id
_entity_poly.type
_entity_poly.pdbx_seq_one_letter_code
_entity_poly.pdbx_strand_id
1 'polypeptide(L)'
;MNRRLEHVLLDLAQEHAPELIPADWAQQVDYDRKLRTLARQLADHHILVMMAVLPDKLAQNPQPPIETWLKLYADFYQLLASATFPSGAQLEASLLDALNPAIVTLYGAARPVVQVMAGLLLPYIARRQTELLISEAELRGLMSLILEALAAEDLPYEDHHQLQVDGVSLLRQMLSSPLRLVSLTRFDRPFFYENRRPEQLPELDSLTEDSQPLLPVDERPPTTDTAQKRNIPLMPWLDDNDDEGRSKRPPPVPPLPRR
;
A
#
# COMPACT_ATOMS: atom_id res chain seq x y z
N MET A 1 -13.90 3.82 20.98
CA MET A 1 -13.52 3.63 19.56
C MET A 1 -14.70 3.10 18.74
N ASN A 2 -15.23 1.94 19.09
CA ASN A 2 -16.33 1.25 18.38
C ASN A 2 -17.60 2.08 18.11
N ARG A 3 -18.16 2.76 19.11
CA ARG A 3 -19.36 3.63 18.91
C ARG A 3 -19.17 4.78 17.92
N ARG A 4 -17.97 5.35 17.89
CA ARG A 4 -17.64 6.50 17.03
C ARG A 4 -17.55 6.06 15.58
N LEU A 5 -16.87 4.94 15.33
CA LEU A 5 -16.83 4.31 14.02
C LEU A 5 -18.23 3.89 13.57
N GLU A 6 -19.04 3.30 14.46
CA GLU A 6 -20.43 2.95 14.15
C GLU A 6 -21.25 4.14 13.69
N HIS A 7 -21.26 5.25 14.43
CA HIS A 7 -21.99 6.45 14.02
C HIS A 7 -21.55 6.92 12.63
N VAL A 8 -20.23 7.01 12.38
CA VAL A 8 -19.71 7.39 11.06
C VAL A 8 -20.17 6.44 9.96
N LEU A 9 -20.09 5.12 10.18
CA LEU A 9 -20.52 4.14 9.18
C LEU A 9 -22.03 4.18 8.94
N LEU A 10 -22.83 4.39 9.98
CA LEU A 10 -24.28 4.50 9.88
C LEU A 10 -24.69 5.79 9.16
N ASP A 11 -24.03 6.92 9.46
CA ASP A 11 -24.30 8.19 8.78
C ASP A 11 -23.99 8.08 7.28
N LEU A 12 -22.83 7.51 6.93
CA LEU A 12 -22.46 7.26 5.54
C LEU A 12 -23.41 6.28 4.84
N ALA A 13 -23.81 5.21 5.52
CA ALA A 13 -24.78 4.27 4.97
C ALA A 13 -26.16 4.94 4.78
N GLN A 14 -26.61 5.75 5.73
CA GLN A 14 -27.89 6.44 5.64
C GLN A 14 -27.93 7.45 4.48
N GLU A 15 -26.81 8.11 4.18
CA GLU A 15 -26.68 9.08 3.10
C GLU A 15 -26.59 8.41 1.72
N HIS A 16 -25.81 7.33 1.59
CA HIS A 16 -25.43 6.80 0.28
C HIS A 16 -25.97 5.40 -0.04
N ALA A 17 -26.36 4.62 0.97
CA ALA A 17 -26.79 3.23 0.82
C ALA A 17 -27.70 2.78 1.99
N PRO A 18 -28.87 3.44 2.19
CA PRO A 18 -29.72 3.21 3.35
C PRO A 18 -30.22 1.77 3.47
N GLU A 19 -30.28 1.03 2.37
CA GLU A 19 -30.60 -0.39 2.31
C GLU A 19 -29.60 -1.29 3.07
N LEU A 20 -28.39 -0.80 3.37
CA LEU A 20 -27.38 -1.54 4.14
C LEU A 20 -27.66 -1.56 5.64
N ILE A 21 -28.58 -0.74 6.15
CA ILE A 21 -28.91 -0.65 7.58
C ILE A 21 -30.15 -1.52 7.85
N PRO A 22 -29.99 -2.75 8.39
CA PRO A 22 -31.12 -3.59 8.71
C PRO A 22 -31.87 -3.08 9.95
N ALA A 23 -33.18 -3.35 10.02
CA ALA A 23 -34.03 -2.92 11.12
C ALA A 23 -33.60 -3.46 12.49
N ASP A 24 -32.87 -4.58 12.53
CA ASP A 24 -32.35 -5.23 13.74
C ASP A 24 -30.89 -4.86 14.07
N TRP A 25 -30.35 -3.79 13.48
CA TRP A 25 -28.95 -3.38 13.65
C TRP A 25 -28.50 -3.38 15.12
N ALA A 26 -29.33 -2.81 16.00
CA ALA A 26 -29.05 -2.70 17.43
C ALA A 26 -29.05 -4.04 18.21
N GLN A 27 -29.62 -5.12 17.66
CA GLN A 27 -29.86 -6.36 18.40
C GLN A 27 -28.81 -7.46 18.19
N GLN A 28 -28.06 -7.45 17.09
CA GLN A 28 -27.16 -8.59 16.81
C GLN A 28 -25.87 -8.58 17.66
N VAL A 29 -25.38 -9.77 18.00
CA VAL A 29 -24.39 -10.02 19.07
C VAL A 29 -22.92 -9.77 18.63
N ASP A 30 -22.60 -9.93 17.35
CA ASP A 30 -21.22 -9.81 16.84
C ASP A 30 -20.96 -8.43 16.23
N TYR A 31 -20.82 -7.44 17.11
CA TYR A 31 -20.73 -6.03 16.75
C TYR A 31 -19.53 -5.70 15.84
N ASP A 32 -18.33 -6.23 16.15
CA ASP A 32 -17.13 -5.95 15.36
C ASP A 32 -17.25 -6.51 13.94
N ARG A 33 -17.81 -7.72 13.80
CA ARG A 33 -18.05 -8.31 12.48
C ARG A 33 -19.01 -7.47 11.66
N LYS A 34 -20.09 -6.95 12.26
CA LYS A 34 -21.03 -6.06 11.57
C LYS A 34 -20.37 -4.82 11.02
N LEU A 35 -19.58 -4.11 11.84
CA LEU A 35 -18.93 -2.88 11.40
C LEU A 35 -17.99 -3.14 10.22
N ARG A 36 -17.26 -4.27 10.26
CA ARG A 36 -16.41 -4.70 9.15
C ARG A 36 -17.21 -5.05 7.90
N THR A 37 -18.34 -5.75 8.07
CA THR A 37 -19.25 -6.07 6.97
C THR A 37 -19.84 -4.80 6.35
N LEU A 38 -20.33 -3.86 7.16
CA LEU A 38 -20.87 -2.60 6.68
C LEU A 38 -19.80 -1.76 5.97
N ALA A 39 -18.59 -1.65 6.52
CA ALA A 39 -17.48 -0.97 5.86
C ALA A 39 -17.11 -1.61 4.51
N ARG A 40 -17.16 -2.95 4.40
CA ARG A 40 -16.94 -3.66 3.13
C ARG A 40 -18.09 -3.43 2.14
N GLN A 41 -19.33 -3.41 2.60
CA GLN A 41 -20.51 -3.17 1.77
C GLN A 41 -20.53 -1.72 1.26
N LEU A 42 -20.12 -0.73 2.07
CA LEU A 42 -19.96 0.65 1.60
C LEU A 42 -19.01 0.76 0.40
N ALA A 43 -17.99 -0.10 0.31
CA ALA A 43 -17.10 -0.15 -0.86
C ALA A 43 -17.83 -0.61 -2.13
N ASP A 44 -18.90 -1.41 -1.99
CA ASP A 44 -19.80 -1.76 -3.10
C ASP A 44 -20.67 -0.57 -3.53
N HIS A 45 -20.74 0.48 -2.72
CA HIS A 45 -21.41 1.76 -2.98
C HIS A 45 -20.40 2.91 -3.18
N HIS A 46 -19.20 2.62 -3.72
CA HIS A 46 -18.18 3.61 -4.08
C HIS A 46 -17.47 4.28 -2.89
N ILE A 47 -17.76 3.86 -1.65
CA ILE A 47 -17.25 4.51 -0.44
C ILE A 47 -16.25 3.59 0.26
N LEU A 48 -15.00 4.03 0.32
CA LEU A 48 -13.96 3.38 1.11
C LEU A 48 -13.80 4.11 2.44
N VAL A 49 -14.04 3.41 3.54
CA VAL A 49 -13.79 3.93 4.89
C VAL A 49 -12.47 3.39 5.41
N MET A 50 -11.60 4.28 5.88
CA MET A 50 -10.29 3.90 6.41
C MET A 50 -10.06 4.50 7.78
N MET A 51 -9.26 3.81 8.59
CA MET A 51 -8.87 4.26 9.91
C MET A 51 -7.35 4.30 10.04
N ALA A 52 -6.82 5.38 10.61
CA ALA A 52 -5.38 5.55 10.81
C ALA A 52 -5.06 5.85 12.27
N VAL A 53 -4.14 5.09 12.86
CA VAL A 53 -3.56 5.38 14.18
C VAL A 53 -2.35 6.29 13.97
N LEU A 54 -2.36 7.42 14.66
CA LEU A 54 -1.26 8.36 14.67
C LEU A 54 -0.30 8.04 15.83
N PRO A 55 1.02 8.11 15.62
CA PRO A 55 2.00 8.15 16.69
C PRO A 55 1.80 9.38 17.58
N ASP A 56 2.10 9.28 18.88
CA ASP A 56 1.91 10.37 19.85
C ASP A 56 2.57 11.69 19.45
N LYS A 57 3.73 11.61 18.78
CA LYS A 57 4.47 12.77 18.25
C LYS A 57 3.67 13.56 17.20
N LEU A 58 2.81 12.88 16.44
CA LEU A 58 1.98 13.47 15.39
C LEU A 58 0.57 13.84 15.89
N ALA A 59 0.16 13.33 17.06
CA ALA A 59 -1.18 13.55 17.60
C ALA A 59 -1.46 15.01 18.01
N GLN A 60 -0.42 15.84 18.23
CA GLN A 60 -0.57 17.25 18.56
C GLN A 60 -1.07 18.10 17.39
N ASN A 61 -0.74 17.70 16.16
CA ASN A 61 -1.21 18.34 14.93
C ASN A 61 -1.53 17.25 13.90
N PRO A 62 -2.69 16.57 14.05
CA PRO A 62 -2.98 15.35 13.33
C PRO A 62 -3.29 15.58 11.84
N GLN A 63 -3.75 16.77 11.45
CA GLN A 63 -4.33 17.00 10.12
C GLN A 63 -3.30 16.88 8.97
N PRO A 64 -2.16 17.59 8.96
CA PRO A 64 -1.19 17.48 7.86
C PRO A 64 -0.68 16.06 7.57
N PRO A 65 -0.31 15.24 8.58
CA PRO A 65 0.14 13.87 8.32
C PRO A 65 -1.01 12.96 7.86
N ILE A 66 -2.25 13.20 8.30
CA ILE A 66 -3.42 12.46 7.78
C ILE A 66 -3.66 12.81 6.31
N GLU A 67 -3.62 14.10 5.93
CA GLU A 67 -3.81 14.53 4.55
C GLU A 67 -2.74 13.95 3.61
N THR A 68 -1.48 13.96 4.04
CA THR A 68 -0.37 13.36 3.29
C THR A 68 -0.56 11.86 3.10
N TRP A 69 -0.99 11.16 4.17
CA TRP A 69 -1.27 9.73 4.12
C TRP A 69 -2.48 9.41 3.22
N LEU A 70 -3.57 10.17 3.34
CA LEU A 70 -4.78 10.02 2.53
C LEU A 70 -4.48 10.26 1.04
N LYS A 71 -3.61 11.23 0.73
CA LYS A 71 -3.15 11.50 -0.64
C LYS A 71 -2.52 10.27 -1.28
N LEU A 72 -1.78 9.43 -0.55
CA LEU A 72 -1.17 8.22 -1.14
C LEU A 72 -2.24 7.25 -1.68
N TYR A 73 -3.33 7.05 -0.93
CA TYR A 73 -4.45 6.21 -1.36
C TYR A 73 -5.23 6.84 -2.51
N ALA A 74 -5.37 8.17 -2.47
CA ALA A 74 -5.98 8.92 -3.57
C ALA A 74 -5.15 8.79 -4.85
N ASP A 75 -3.84 8.98 -4.78
CA ASP A 75 -2.93 8.83 -5.92
C ASP A 75 -2.95 7.40 -6.48
N PHE A 76 -3.02 6.38 -5.61
CA PHE A 76 -3.12 4.99 -6.03
C PHE A 76 -4.46 4.68 -6.71
N TYR A 77 -5.56 5.20 -6.16
CA TYR A 77 -6.85 5.12 -6.82
C TYR A 77 -6.81 5.77 -8.20
N GLN A 78 -6.26 6.99 -8.30
CA GLN A 78 -6.16 7.75 -9.56
C GLN A 78 -5.32 6.98 -10.59
N LEU A 79 -4.19 6.42 -10.17
CA LEU A 79 -3.32 5.60 -11.01
C LEU A 79 -4.08 4.42 -11.62
N LEU A 80 -4.82 3.66 -10.80
CA LEU A 80 -5.59 2.51 -11.28
C LEU A 80 -6.78 2.95 -12.14
N ALA A 81 -7.57 3.91 -11.67
CA ALA A 81 -8.79 4.36 -12.32
C ALA A 81 -8.49 5.02 -13.67
N SER A 82 -7.47 5.87 -13.79
CA SER A 82 -7.12 6.50 -15.06
C SER A 82 -6.68 5.49 -16.14
N ALA A 83 -6.01 4.41 -15.74
CA ALA A 83 -5.59 3.35 -16.66
C ALA A 83 -6.74 2.40 -17.04
N THR A 84 -7.57 2.00 -16.08
CA THR A 84 -8.57 0.92 -16.27
C THR A 84 -10.00 1.43 -16.51
N PHE A 85 -10.37 2.55 -15.92
CA PHE A 85 -11.70 3.16 -16.00
C PHE A 85 -11.60 4.69 -16.19
N PRO A 86 -11.17 5.19 -17.37
CA PRO A 86 -10.88 6.61 -17.57
C PRO A 86 -12.03 7.56 -17.18
N SER A 87 -13.29 7.14 -17.36
CA SER A 87 -14.48 7.89 -16.94
C SER A 87 -14.73 7.90 -15.43
N GLY A 88 -14.13 6.97 -14.69
CA GLY A 88 -14.25 6.79 -13.24
C GLY A 88 -13.09 7.37 -12.44
N ALA A 89 -12.20 8.15 -13.06
CA ALA A 89 -11.07 8.78 -12.36
C ALA A 89 -11.49 9.85 -11.34
N GLN A 90 -12.75 10.24 -11.25
CA GLN A 90 -13.21 11.17 -10.21
C GLN A 90 -13.09 10.52 -8.83
N LEU A 91 -12.55 11.29 -7.87
CA LEU A 91 -12.32 10.88 -6.51
C LEU A 91 -12.51 12.08 -5.57
N GLU A 92 -13.22 11.85 -4.48
CA GLU A 92 -13.31 12.77 -3.35
C GLU A 92 -12.72 12.10 -2.11
N ALA A 93 -11.87 12.82 -1.39
CA ALA A 93 -11.22 12.33 -0.18
C ALA A 93 -11.58 13.27 0.96
N SER A 94 -12.01 12.74 2.10
CA SER A 94 -12.48 13.55 3.22
C SER A 94 -12.02 13.01 4.56
N LEU A 95 -11.64 13.92 5.45
CA LEU A 95 -11.39 13.62 6.86
C LEU A 95 -12.70 13.78 7.63
N LEU A 96 -13.24 12.68 8.14
CA LEU A 96 -14.49 12.70 8.90
C LEU A 96 -14.25 12.96 10.38
N ASP A 97 -13.15 12.41 10.91
CA ASP A 97 -12.81 12.55 12.32
C ASP A 97 -11.29 12.51 12.53
N ALA A 98 -10.74 13.55 13.13
CA ALA A 98 -9.32 13.70 13.38
C ALA A 98 -8.83 13.06 14.70
N LEU A 99 -9.72 12.62 15.60
CA LEU A 99 -9.28 12.04 16.88
C LEU A 99 -8.67 10.65 16.65
N ASN A 100 -7.57 10.35 17.34
CA ASN A 100 -6.85 9.09 17.17
C ASN A 100 -7.68 7.87 17.62
N PRO A 101 -7.92 6.84 16.77
CA PRO A 101 -7.54 6.73 15.35
C PRO A 101 -8.39 7.60 14.42
N ALA A 102 -7.77 8.37 13.53
CA ALA A 102 -8.51 9.18 12.57
C ALA A 102 -9.38 8.31 11.65
N ILE A 103 -10.55 8.83 11.26
CA ILE A 103 -11.47 8.18 10.34
C ILE A 103 -11.56 9.05 9.09
N VAL A 104 -11.26 8.45 7.93
CA VAL A 104 -11.30 9.12 6.64
C VAL A 104 -12.17 8.32 5.66
N THR A 105 -12.63 9.01 4.63
CA THR A 105 -13.34 8.40 3.51
C THR A 105 -12.71 8.75 2.18
N LEU A 106 -12.84 7.82 1.24
CA LEU A 106 -12.62 8.02 -0.18
C LEU A 106 -13.89 7.64 -0.93
N TYR A 107 -14.42 8.55 -1.73
CA TYR A 107 -15.53 8.32 -2.64
C TYR A 107 -14.98 8.28 -4.07
N GLY A 108 -14.97 7.10 -4.69
CA GLY A 108 -14.38 6.89 -6.02
C GLY A 108 -15.41 6.43 -7.05
N ALA A 109 -15.53 7.13 -8.18
CA ALA A 109 -16.51 6.80 -9.22
C ALA A 109 -16.29 5.40 -9.87
N ALA A 110 -15.06 4.90 -9.92
CA ALA A 110 -14.72 3.56 -10.40
C ALA A 110 -14.91 2.54 -9.26
N ARG A 111 -16.14 2.03 -9.11
CA ARG A 111 -16.49 0.98 -8.13
C ARG A 111 -15.51 -0.20 -8.09
N PRO A 112 -15.07 -0.79 -9.22
CA PRO A 112 -14.15 -1.94 -9.17
C PRO A 112 -12.83 -1.61 -8.46
N VAL A 113 -12.32 -0.39 -8.65
CA VAL A 113 -11.08 0.08 -7.99
C VAL A 113 -11.31 0.20 -6.48
N VAL A 114 -12.43 0.81 -6.06
CA VAL A 114 -12.79 0.92 -4.64
C VAL A 114 -12.93 -0.46 -3.99
N GLN A 115 -13.58 -1.41 -4.66
CA GLN A 115 -13.74 -2.78 -4.19
C GLN A 115 -12.40 -3.51 -4.06
N VAL A 116 -11.50 -3.37 -5.04
CA VAL A 116 -10.15 -3.96 -4.99
C VAL A 116 -9.31 -3.33 -3.89
N MET A 117 -9.41 -2.01 -3.68
CA MET A 117 -8.74 -1.37 -2.56
C MET A 117 -9.25 -1.90 -1.22
N ALA A 118 -10.56 -2.02 -1.06
CA ALA A 118 -11.19 -2.56 0.14
C ALA A 118 -10.81 -4.03 0.40
N GLY A 119 -10.82 -4.87 -0.64
CA GLY A 119 -10.70 -6.32 -0.53
C GLY A 119 -9.27 -6.86 -0.64
N LEU A 120 -8.32 -6.08 -1.17
CA LEU A 120 -6.93 -6.52 -1.36
C LEU A 120 -5.93 -5.53 -0.77
N LEU A 121 -6.00 -4.24 -1.15
CA LEU A 121 -4.99 -3.26 -0.76
C LEU A 121 -4.99 -2.96 0.74
N LEU A 122 -6.12 -2.55 1.31
CA LEU A 122 -6.17 -2.11 2.71
C LEU A 122 -5.79 -3.23 3.69
N PRO A 123 -6.33 -4.46 3.57
CA PRO A 123 -5.92 -5.56 4.43
C PRO A 123 -4.43 -5.91 4.27
N TYR A 124 -3.89 -5.79 3.05
CA TYR A 124 -2.46 -5.98 2.79
C TYR A 124 -1.59 -4.97 3.52
N ILE A 125 -1.85 -3.67 3.32
CA ILE A 125 -1.06 -2.60 3.94
C ILE A 125 -1.15 -2.70 5.46
N ALA A 126 -2.35 -2.89 6.02
CA ALA A 126 -2.53 -3.00 7.47
C ALA A 126 -1.78 -4.20 8.09
N ARG A 127 -1.68 -5.33 7.36
CA ARG A 127 -0.92 -6.51 7.78
C ARG A 127 0.58 -6.28 7.68
N ARG A 128 1.06 -5.76 6.55
CA ARG A 128 2.49 -5.65 6.24
C ARG A 128 3.19 -4.46 6.87
N GLN A 129 2.47 -3.39 7.25
CA GLN A 129 3.06 -2.26 7.98
C GLN A 129 3.72 -2.65 9.32
N THR A 130 3.35 -3.80 9.90
CA THR A 130 3.97 -4.30 11.13
C THR A 130 5.18 -5.20 10.88
N GLU A 131 5.51 -5.50 9.63
CA GLU A 131 6.59 -6.41 9.25
C GLU A 131 7.82 -5.64 8.74
N LEU A 132 9.02 -6.14 9.03
CA LEU A 132 10.27 -5.41 8.81
C LEU A 132 10.83 -5.51 7.39
N LEU A 133 10.49 -6.57 6.65
CA LEU A 133 11.11 -6.87 5.35
C LEU A 133 10.03 -7.24 4.34
N ILE A 134 9.80 -6.34 3.38
CA ILE A 134 8.87 -6.55 2.27
C ILE A 134 9.70 -6.51 0.99
N SER A 135 9.72 -7.62 0.27
CA SER A 135 10.50 -7.71 -0.97
C SER A 135 9.80 -6.98 -2.12
N GLU A 136 10.58 -6.45 -3.06
CA GLU A 136 10.01 -5.84 -4.28
C GLU A 136 9.18 -6.85 -5.10
N ALA A 137 9.63 -8.11 -5.15
CA ALA A 137 8.91 -9.19 -5.84
C ALA A 137 7.50 -9.39 -5.27
N GLU A 138 7.34 -9.25 -3.95
CA GLU A 138 6.04 -9.34 -3.31
C GLU A 138 5.10 -8.21 -3.72
N LEU A 139 5.60 -6.97 -3.76
CA LEU A 139 4.81 -5.80 -4.19
C LEU A 139 4.42 -5.89 -5.66
N ARG A 140 5.32 -6.38 -6.51
CA ARG A 140 5.00 -6.68 -7.92
C ARG A 140 3.93 -7.77 -8.04
N GLY A 141 4.00 -8.79 -7.18
CA GLY A 141 2.97 -9.84 -7.08
C GLY A 141 1.61 -9.28 -6.67
N LEU A 142 1.56 -8.42 -5.66
CA LEU A 142 0.34 -7.71 -5.26
C LEU A 142 -0.23 -6.87 -6.41
N MET A 143 0.62 -6.09 -7.08
CA MET A 143 0.17 -5.28 -8.23
C MET A 143 -0.39 -6.16 -9.34
N SER A 144 0.23 -7.30 -9.63
CA SER A 144 -0.29 -8.25 -10.62
C SER A 144 -1.69 -8.75 -10.24
N LEU A 145 -1.91 -9.11 -8.96
CA LEU A 145 -3.23 -9.54 -8.46
C LEU A 145 -4.27 -8.42 -8.50
N ILE A 146 -3.88 -7.17 -8.22
CA ILE A 146 -4.75 -6.00 -8.32
C ILE A 146 -5.18 -5.79 -9.78
N LEU A 147 -4.24 -5.83 -10.72
CA LEU A 147 -4.52 -5.63 -12.15
C LEU A 147 -5.36 -6.77 -12.74
N GLU A 148 -5.11 -8.01 -12.34
CA GLU A 148 -5.96 -9.16 -12.66
C GLU A 148 -7.39 -8.97 -12.13
N ALA A 149 -7.53 -8.53 -10.87
CA ALA A 149 -8.84 -8.27 -10.27
C ALA A 149 -9.62 -7.13 -10.96
N LEU A 150 -8.90 -6.20 -11.60
CA LEU A 150 -9.48 -5.12 -12.41
C LEU A 150 -9.66 -5.49 -13.89
N ALA A 151 -9.37 -6.74 -14.27
CA ALA A 151 -9.39 -7.22 -15.65
C ALA A 151 -8.57 -6.33 -16.61
N ALA A 152 -7.42 -5.84 -16.15
CA ALA A 152 -6.56 -4.92 -16.89
C ALA A 152 -5.67 -5.62 -17.95
N GLU A 153 -6.03 -6.83 -18.38
CA GLU A 153 -5.26 -7.66 -19.33
C GLU A 153 -5.24 -7.07 -20.75
N ASP A 154 -6.24 -6.26 -21.08
CA ASP A 154 -6.37 -5.61 -22.40
C ASP A 154 -5.47 -4.37 -22.55
N LEU A 155 -4.76 -3.96 -21.50
CA LEU A 155 -3.86 -2.82 -21.57
C LEU A 155 -2.64 -3.11 -22.45
N PRO A 156 -2.15 -2.12 -23.24
CA PRO A 156 -0.87 -2.23 -23.90
C PRO A 156 0.24 -2.60 -22.92
N TYR A 157 1.20 -3.42 -23.37
CA TYR A 157 2.30 -3.89 -22.51
C TYR A 157 3.05 -2.75 -21.81
N GLU A 158 3.32 -1.65 -22.52
CA GLU A 158 4.02 -0.49 -21.97
C GLU A 158 3.23 0.17 -20.83
N ASP A 159 1.92 0.39 -21.03
CA ASP A 159 1.04 0.98 -20.03
C ASP A 159 0.90 0.06 -18.81
N HIS A 160 0.74 -1.25 -19.05
CA HIS A 160 0.66 -2.25 -17.99
C HIS A 160 1.97 -2.29 -17.16
N HIS A 161 3.13 -2.27 -17.82
CA HIS A 161 4.42 -2.25 -17.15
C HIS A 161 4.61 -0.97 -16.33
N GLN A 162 4.29 0.20 -16.91
CA GLN A 162 4.39 1.48 -16.23
C GLN A 162 3.48 1.53 -14.99
N LEU A 163 2.24 1.06 -15.14
CA LEU A 163 1.26 0.96 -14.06
C LEU A 163 1.76 0.08 -12.91
N GLN A 164 2.45 -1.03 -13.20
CA GLN A 164 3.09 -1.85 -12.17
C GLN A 164 4.22 -1.12 -11.46
N VAL A 165 5.10 -0.44 -12.19
CA VAL A 165 6.24 0.30 -11.61
C VAL A 165 5.76 1.41 -10.67
N ASP A 166 4.82 2.23 -11.14
CA ASP A 166 4.26 3.34 -10.38
C ASP A 166 3.44 2.84 -9.18
N GLY A 167 2.65 1.78 -9.38
CA GLY A 167 1.89 1.15 -8.32
C GLY A 167 2.80 0.60 -7.22
N VAL A 168 3.88 -0.10 -7.57
CA VAL A 168 4.87 -0.58 -6.60
C VAL A 168 5.53 0.57 -5.85
N SER A 169 5.82 1.68 -6.52
CA SER A 169 6.39 2.88 -5.86
C SER A 169 5.43 3.44 -4.81
N LEU A 170 4.15 3.60 -5.14
CA LEU A 170 3.11 4.07 -4.19
C LEU A 170 2.90 3.10 -3.03
N LEU A 171 2.88 1.78 -3.29
CA LEU A 171 2.77 0.77 -2.24
C LEU A 171 3.91 0.87 -1.23
N ARG A 172 5.16 1.07 -1.68
CA ARG A 172 6.30 1.30 -0.77
C ARG A 172 6.10 2.53 0.09
N GLN A 173 5.62 3.62 -0.49
CA GLN A 173 5.34 4.86 0.25
C GLN A 173 4.25 4.66 1.31
N MET A 174 3.17 3.94 0.98
CA MET A 174 2.11 3.58 1.94
C MET A 174 2.65 2.74 3.11
N LEU A 175 3.45 1.72 2.80
CA LEU A 175 4.06 0.84 3.80
C LEU A 175 5.08 1.56 4.69
N SER A 176 5.76 2.58 4.15
CA SER A 176 6.73 3.40 4.87
C SER A 176 6.10 4.55 5.64
N SER A 177 4.78 4.71 5.57
CA SER A 177 4.07 5.79 6.23
C SER A 177 4.14 5.67 7.75
N PRO A 178 4.33 6.78 8.49
CA PRO A 178 4.28 6.75 9.95
C PRO A 178 2.88 6.49 10.51
N LEU A 179 1.82 6.60 9.70
CA LEU A 179 0.44 6.33 10.11
C LEU A 179 0.14 4.85 9.91
N ARG A 180 -0.32 4.20 10.98
CA ARG A 180 -0.70 2.80 10.95
C ARG A 180 -2.16 2.66 10.51
N LEU A 181 -2.38 2.02 9.36
CA LEU A 181 -3.70 1.68 8.88
C LEU A 181 -4.33 0.60 9.79
N VAL A 182 -5.57 0.83 10.22
CA VAL A 182 -6.39 -0.16 10.92
C VAL A 182 -7.36 -0.76 9.91
N SER A 183 -7.16 -2.03 9.56
CA SER A 183 -8.02 -2.71 8.59
C SER A 183 -9.44 -2.84 9.12
N LEU A 184 -10.37 -2.17 8.44
CA LEU A 184 -11.81 -2.37 8.61
C LEU A 184 -12.32 -3.54 7.78
N THR A 185 -11.67 -3.84 6.67
CA THR A 185 -12.04 -4.92 5.76
C THR A 185 -11.15 -6.15 5.97
N ARG A 186 -11.52 -7.25 5.33
CA ARG A 186 -10.73 -8.49 5.25
C ARG A 186 -10.38 -8.76 3.80
N PHE A 187 -9.43 -9.66 3.58
CA PHE A 187 -9.14 -10.12 2.23
C PHE A 187 -10.35 -10.82 1.61
N ASP A 188 -10.71 -10.44 0.38
CA ASP A 188 -11.76 -11.12 -0.38
C ASP A 188 -11.30 -12.49 -0.91
N ARG A 189 -9.98 -12.68 -1.06
CA ARG A 189 -9.33 -13.91 -1.52
C ARG A 189 -8.13 -14.24 -0.64
N PRO A 190 -7.81 -15.52 -0.39
CA PRO A 190 -6.61 -15.89 0.34
C PRO A 190 -5.38 -15.29 -0.37
N PHE A 191 -4.56 -14.54 0.37
CA PHE A 191 -3.50 -13.70 -0.19
C PHE A 191 -2.12 -14.25 0.18
N PHE A 192 -1.34 -14.60 -0.85
CA PHE A 192 -0.14 -15.45 -0.82
C PHE A 192 -0.37 -16.80 -0.12
N TYR A 193 0.35 -17.83 -0.57
CA TYR A 193 0.50 -19.05 0.21
C TYR A 193 1.15 -18.63 1.52
N GLU A 194 0.32 -18.35 2.52
CA GLU A 194 0.72 -18.14 3.90
C GLU A 194 1.65 -19.29 4.21
N ASN A 195 2.96 -18.99 4.22
CA ASN A 195 4.00 -19.99 4.09
C ASN A 195 3.60 -21.18 4.93
N ARG A 196 3.29 -22.30 4.26
CA ARG A 196 3.48 -23.60 4.88
C ARG A 196 4.82 -23.45 5.55
N ARG A 197 4.85 -23.41 6.89
CA ARG A 197 6.07 -23.76 7.61
C ARG A 197 6.56 -24.99 6.85
N PRO A 198 7.77 -25.00 6.26
CA PRO A 198 8.27 -26.25 5.73
C PRO A 198 8.05 -27.26 6.86
N GLU A 199 7.21 -28.26 6.62
CA GLU A 199 7.17 -29.45 7.47
C GLU A 199 8.64 -29.76 7.68
N GLN A 200 9.07 -29.76 8.94
CA GLN A 200 10.43 -30.07 9.30
C GLN A 200 10.84 -31.26 8.44
N LEU A 201 11.79 -31.03 7.53
CA LEU A 201 12.40 -32.12 6.78
C LEU A 201 12.71 -33.21 7.81
N PRO A 202 12.28 -34.46 7.59
CA PRO A 202 12.52 -35.51 8.57
C PRO A 202 14.01 -35.47 8.93
N GLU A 203 14.28 -35.36 10.24
CA GLU A 203 15.64 -35.44 10.76
C GLU A 203 16.26 -36.69 10.16
N LEU A 204 17.34 -36.49 9.39
CA LEU A 204 18.12 -37.55 8.78
C LEU A 204 18.99 -38.21 9.87
N ASP A 205 18.35 -38.59 10.98
CA ASP A 205 18.93 -39.33 12.11
C ASP A 205 18.82 -40.83 11.84
N SER A 206 19.41 -41.25 10.71
CA SER A 206 19.77 -42.65 10.48
C SER A 206 20.66 -42.78 9.23
N LEU A 207 21.83 -42.16 9.26
CA LEU A 207 23.01 -42.75 8.62
C LEU A 207 23.98 -43.16 9.72
N THR A 208 23.61 -44.23 10.42
CA THR A 208 24.59 -45.20 10.90
C THR A 208 25.41 -45.64 9.70
N GLU A 209 26.66 -45.23 9.64
CA GLU A 209 27.70 -46.06 9.03
C GLU A 209 28.99 -45.91 9.83
N ASP A 210 29.23 -46.99 10.56
CA ASP A 210 30.45 -47.34 11.26
C ASP A 210 31.70 -47.24 10.37
N SER A 211 32.79 -46.87 11.02
CA SER A 211 34.16 -47.32 10.72
C SER A 211 34.82 -46.83 9.43
N GLN A 212 35.78 -45.90 9.58
CA GLN A 212 37.09 -46.08 8.95
C GLN A 212 38.23 -45.38 9.71
N PRO A 213 39.45 -45.98 9.78
CA PRO A 213 40.51 -45.57 10.69
C PRO A 213 41.48 -44.53 10.11
N LEU A 214 42.12 -43.83 11.05
CA LEU A 214 43.18 -42.84 10.88
C LEU A 214 44.35 -43.36 10.03
N LEU A 215 44.78 -42.57 9.04
CA LEU A 215 46.11 -42.64 8.44
C LEU A 215 46.86 -41.30 8.62
N PRO A 216 48.20 -41.33 8.65
CA PRO A 216 49.01 -40.34 9.32
C PRO A 216 49.33 -39.11 8.46
N VAL A 217 49.64 -38.05 9.20
CA VAL A 217 50.25 -36.78 8.82
C VAL A 217 51.43 -36.96 7.86
N ASP A 218 51.42 -36.21 6.76
CA ASP A 218 52.62 -35.94 5.97
C ASP A 218 52.81 -34.42 5.78
N GLU A 219 54.06 -34.01 5.93
CA GLU A 219 54.54 -32.63 6.07
C GLU A 219 54.84 -31.92 4.72
N ARG A 220 54.40 -30.65 4.63
CA ARG A 220 55.07 -29.47 3.97
C ARG A 220 55.19 -29.48 2.43
N PRO A 221 55.52 -28.33 1.74
CA PRO A 221 56.00 -27.02 2.22
C PRO A 221 55.22 -25.79 1.63
N PRO A 222 55.61 -24.53 1.96
CA PRO A 222 54.82 -23.33 1.67
C PRO A 222 55.11 -22.78 0.28
N THR A 223 54.15 -22.05 -0.30
CA THR A 223 54.41 -21.22 -1.48
C THR A 223 53.85 -19.81 -1.26
N THR A 224 54.76 -18.88 -1.46
CA THR A 224 54.68 -17.43 -1.38
C THR A 224 53.88 -16.83 -2.53
N ASP A 225 53.34 -15.64 -2.27
CA ASP A 225 53.07 -14.55 -3.21
C ASP A 225 52.25 -14.83 -4.49
N THR A 226 51.16 -14.10 -4.67
CA THR A 226 51.23 -12.79 -5.36
C THR A 226 49.86 -12.10 -5.29
N ALA A 227 49.93 -10.81 -5.00
CA ALA A 227 48.87 -9.82 -4.96
C ALA A 227 47.89 -9.85 -6.15
N GLN A 228 46.60 -9.60 -5.86
CA GLN A 228 45.83 -8.68 -6.67
C GLN A 228 44.75 -7.95 -5.85
N LYS A 229 45.17 -6.79 -5.30
CA LYS A 229 44.29 -5.68 -4.96
C LYS A 229 43.48 -5.31 -6.21
N ARG A 230 42.14 -5.39 -6.13
CA ARG A 230 41.26 -4.61 -7.00
C ARG A 230 40.61 -3.52 -6.15
N ASN A 231 41.19 -2.33 -6.28
CA ASN A 231 40.58 -1.07 -5.88
C ASN A 231 39.23 -0.93 -6.58
N ILE A 232 38.18 -0.71 -5.80
CA ILE A 232 36.90 -0.16 -6.29
C ILE A 232 37.07 1.36 -6.28
N PRO A 233 36.96 2.06 -7.42
CA PRO A 233 36.99 3.51 -7.44
C PRO A 233 35.71 4.07 -6.82
N LEU A 234 35.87 4.79 -5.71
CA LEU A 234 34.95 5.83 -5.27
C LEU A 234 34.98 6.93 -6.34
N MET A 235 33.83 7.26 -6.96
CA MET A 235 33.69 8.52 -7.68
C MET A 235 32.60 9.39 -7.05
N PRO A 236 32.93 10.64 -6.67
CA PRO A 236 32.03 11.61 -6.08
C PRO A 236 31.24 12.30 -7.19
N TRP A 237 29.93 12.37 -7.03
CA TRP A 237 29.08 13.27 -7.82
C TRP A 237 28.40 14.21 -6.84
N LEU A 238 29.15 15.27 -6.54
CA LEU A 238 28.72 16.52 -5.94
C LEU A 238 29.47 17.59 -6.74
N ASP A 239 28.77 18.20 -7.69
CA ASP A 239 29.04 19.53 -8.25
C ASP A 239 27.64 20.05 -8.59
N ASP A 240 27.10 20.94 -7.76
CA ASP A 240 27.23 22.40 -7.90
C ASP A 240 26.85 22.87 -9.30
N ASN A 241 25.60 23.33 -9.40
CA ASN A 241 25.20 24.38 -10.33
C ASN A 241 24.22 25.29 -9.61
N ASP A 242 24.79 26.22 -8.85
CA ASP A 242 24.25 27.56 -8.73
C ASP A 242 24.28 28.22 -10.11
N ASP A 243 23.11 28.56 -10.67
CA ASP A 243 23.02 29.64 -11.65
C ASP A 243 21.83 30.55 -11.33
N GLU A 244 22.19 31.80 -11.15
CA GLU A 244 21.32 32.92 -10.79
C GLU A 244 20.50 33.37 -11.99
N GLY A 245 19.25 33.76 -11.72
CA GLY A 245 18.66 34.93 -12.36
C GLY A 245 18.07 34.74 -13.77
N ARG A 246 16.73 34.83 -13.84
CA ARG A 246 16.03 35.88 -14.61
C ARG A 246 14.53 35.70 -14.54
N SER A 247 13.92 36.56 -13.73
CA SER A 247 12.52 36.98 -13.81
C SER A 247 12.14 37.41 -15.23
N LYS A 248 11.26 36.65 -15.90
CA LYS A 248 10.54 37.10 -17.11
C LYS A 248 9.13 37.54 -16.70
N ARG A 249 8.93 38.85 -16.60
CA ARG A 249 7.60 39.45 -16.59
C ARG A 249 6.98 39.33 -17.99
N PRO A 250 5.68 39.00 -18.11
CA PRO A 250 5.00 39.03 -19.40
C PRO A 250 4.83 40.47 -19.92
N PRO A 251 4.77 40.68 -21.25
CA PRO A 251 4.55 41.98 -21.85
C PRO A 251 3.09 42.47 -21.67
N PRO A 252 2.85 43.80 -21.66
CA PRO A 252 1.51 44.36 -21.56
C PRO A 252 0.70 44.19 -22.85
N VAL A 253 -0.57 43.81 -22.70
CA VAL A 253 -1.54 43.69 -23.80
C VAL A 253 -2.09 45.07 -24.17
N PRO A 254 -2.12 45.46 -25.47
CA PRO A 254 -2.77 46.70 -25.89
C PRO A 254 -4.31 46.61 -25.82
N PRO A 255 -5.01 47.68 -25.43
CA PRO A 255 -6.47 47.69 -25.38
C PRO A 255 -7.09 47.71 -26.78
N LEU A 256 -8.13 46.89 -26.98
CA LEU A 256 -8.92 46.85 -28.21
C LEU A 256 -9.76 48.13 -28.38
N PRO A 257 -9.92 48.63 -29.61
CA PRO A 257 -10.76 49.79 -29.91
C PRO A 257 -12.24 49.44 -29.66
N ARG A 258 -12.92 50.30 -28.87
CA ARG A 258 -14.38 50.22 -28.68
C ARG A 258 -15.07 50.64 -29.99
N ARG A 259 -15.97 49.80 -30.47
CA ARG A 259 -17.03 50.15 -31.41
C ARG A 259 -18.31 50.45 -30.66
#